data_AF-A0A1V4LST2-F1
#
_entry.id   AF-A0A1V4LST2-F1
#
_cell.length_a   1.000
_cell.length_b   1.000
_cell.length_c   1.000
_cell.angle_alpha   90.00
_cell.angle_beta   90.00
_cell.angle_gamma   90.00
#
_symmetry.space_group_name_H-M   'P 1'
#
loop_
_entity.id
_entity.type
_entity.pdbx_description
1 polymer ?
#
loop_
_entity_poly.entity_id
_entity_poly.type
_entity_poly.pdbx_seq_one_letter_code
_entity_poly.pdbx_strand_id
1 'polypeptide(L)'
;MEVATGGATVTINGITYTGKNISVDGNRVVVDGVEQAVPVTGPVSVVVNGNPTSVETAAGRVQVTGNVGSVRTMSGHVESGDINGDVTTMSGDVSCKVHKGDTKTVSGNIR
;
A
#
# COMPACT_ATOMS: atom_id res chain seq x y z
N MET A 1 -1.91 -4.86 6.84
CA MET A 1 -1.53 -4.23 5.55
C MET A 1 -0.40 -5.05 4.99
N GLU A 2 -0.40 -5.34 3.70
CA GLU A 2 0.65 -6.10 3.02
C GLU A 2 1.02 -5.40 1.71
N VAL A 3 2.31 -5.29 1.43
CA VAL A 3 2.85 -4.67 0.23
C VAL A 3 3.89 -5.61 -0.38
N ALA A 4 3.61 -6.10 -1.57
CA ALA A 4 4.56 -6.83 -2.38
C ALA A 4 5.33 -5.82 -3.24
N THR A 5 6.53 -5.46 -2.82
CA THR A 5 7.33 -4.38 -3.40
C THR A 5 8.20 -4.85 -4.57
N GLY A 6 8.45 -6.16 -4.67
CA GLY A 6 9.43 -6.72 -5.61
C GLY A 6 10.89 -6.33 -5.30
N GLY A 7 11.18 -5.84 -4.10
CA GLY A 7 12.50 -5.34 -3.69
C GLY A 7 12.60 -3.81 -3.62
N ALA A 8 11.49 -3.08 -3.76
CA ALA A 8 11.47 -1.64 -3.59
C ALA A 8 11.58 -1.21 -2.11
N THR A 9 11.93 0.06 -1.91
CA THR A 9 12.04 0.66 -0.56
C THR A 9 10.69 1.16 -0.07
N VAL A 10 10.34 0.90 1.19
CA VAL A 10 9.08 1.32 1.81
C VAL A 10 9.38 2.08 3.09
N THR A 11 8.86 3.30 3.20
CA THR A 11 9.00 4.14 4.38
C THR A 11 7.72 4.09 5.19
N ILE A 12 7.81 3.63 6.43
CA ILE A 12 6.68 3.49 7.36
C ILE A 12 6.95 4.40 8.54
N ASN A 13 6.09 5.40 8.76
CA ASN A 13 6.26 6.42 9.81
C ASN A 13 7.68 7.05 9.87
N GLY A 14 8.30 7.26 8.71
CA GLY A 14 9.63 7.87 8.58
C GLY A 14 10.80 6.87 8.61
N ILE A 15 10.55 5.59 8.88
CA ILE A 15 11.58 4.54 8.86
C ILE A 15 11.54 3.83 7.52
N THR A 16 12.67 3.82 6.81
CA THR A 16 12.80 3.13 5.53
C THR A 16 13.20 1.67 5.73
N TYR A 17 12.40 0.79 5.16
CA TYR A 17 12.60 -0.65 5.08
C TYR A 17 12.84 -1.04 3.62
N THR A 18 13.64 -2.08 3.41
CA THR A 18 13.87 -2.66 2.08
C THR A 18 13.68 -4.16 2.19
N GLY A 19 12.85 -4.71 1.32
CA GLY A 19 12.52 -6.12 1.27
C GLY A 19 11.60 -6.39 0.10
N LYS A 20 11.25 -7.65 -0.16
CA LYS A 20 10.32 -8.05 -1.23
C LYS A 20 8.86 -8.04 -0.76
N ASN A 21 8.65 -8.42 0.49
CA ASN A 21 7.34 -8.53 1.12
C ASN A 21 7.36 -7.75 2.43
N ILE A 22 6.52 -6.73 2.55
CA ILE A 22 6.42 -5.90 3.76
C ILE A 22 4.99 -5.97 4.26
N SER A 23 4.81 -6.40 5.51
CA SER A 23 3.52 -6.48 6.17
C SER A 23 3.51 -5.61 7.42
N VAL A 24 2.40 -4.92 7.66
CA VAL A 24 2.17 -4.11 8.86
C VAL A 24 0.90 -4.61 9.54
N ASP A 25 1.06 -5.09 10.77
CA ASP A 25 -0.01 -5.59 11.64
C ASP A 25 -0.09 -4.74 12.92
N GLY A 26 -1.02 -3.78 12.93
CA GLY A 26 -1.13 -2.79 14.00
C GLY A 26 0.15 -1.95 14.10
N ASN A 27 0.92 -2.17 15.17
CA ASN A 27 2.18 -1.46 15.45
C ASN A 27 3.43 -2.26 15.05
N ARG A 28 3.27 -3.47 14.49
CA ARG A 28 4.37 -4.35 14.10
C ARG A 28 4.60 -4.26 12.59
N VAL A 29 5.86 -4.15 12.19
CA VAL A 29 6.29 -4.22 10.80
C VAL A 29 7.07 -5.50 10.61
N VAL A 30 6.75 -6.25 9.57
CA VAL A 30 7.42 -7.49 9.17
C VAL A 30 7.97 -7.31 7.77
N VAL A 31 9.27 -7.51 7.59
CA VAL A 31 9.97 -7.38 6.31
C VAL A 31 10.55 -8.73 5.95
N ASP A 32 10.13 -9.31 4.83
CA ASP A 32 10.55 -10.63 4.34
C ASP A 32 10.42 -11.74 5.41
N GLY A 33 9.37 -11.65 6.24
CA GLY A 33 9.12 -12.58 7.35
C GLY A 33 9.87 -12.27 8.65
N VAL A 34 10.69 -11.21 8.67
CA VAL A 34 11.44 -10.78 9.86
C VAL A 34 10.74 -9.58 10.51
N GLU A 35 10.25 -9.79 11.74
CA GLU A 35 9.68 -8.72 12.56
C GLU A 35 10.74 -7.65 12.89
N GLN A 36 10.35 -6.39 12.72
CA GLN A 36 11.18 -5.24 13.01
C GLN A 36 10.88 -4.74 14.42
N ALA A 37 11.92 -4.52 15.21
CA ALA A 37 11.80 -4.17 16.63
C ALA A 37 11.31 -2.73 16.88
N VAL A 38 11.12 -1.92 15.84
CA VAL A 38 10.70 -0.53 15.99
C VAL A 38 9.18 -0.44 15.95
N PRO A 39 8.52 -0.10 17.08
CA PRO A 39 7.07 0.00 17.11
C PRO A 39 6.61 1.23 16.34
N VAL A 40 5.58 1.06 15.53
CA VAL A 40 4.91 2.14 14.84
C VAL A 40 3.95 2.81 15.82
N THR A 41 4.18 4.09 16.17
CA THR A 41 3.31 4.87 17.05
C THR A 41 2.45 5.84 16.25
N GLY A 42 1.15 5.88 16.54
CA GLY A 42 0.19 6.76 15.88
C GLY A 42 -0.44 6.17 14.60
N PRO A 43 -1.11 6.99 13.78
CA PRO A 43 -1.69 6.54 12.52
C PRO A 43 -0.58 6.04 11.58
N VAL A 44 -0.80 4.85 10.99
CA VAL A 44 0.16 4.22 10.08
C VAL A 44 0.15 4.96 8.74
N SER A 45 1.28 5.56 8.39
CA SER A 45 1.53 6.20 7.09
C SER A 45 2.63 5.43 6.35
N VAL A 46 2.27 4.85 5.20
CA VAL A 46 3.20 4.05 4.39
C VAL A 46 3.46 4.72 3.06
N VAL A 47 4.74 4.90 2.73
CA VAL A 47 5.21 5.44 1.45
C VAL A 47 6.05 4.39 0.74
N VAL A 48 5.55 3.85 -0.37
CA VAL A 48 6.25 2.88 -1.21
C VAL A 48 6.99 3.61 -2.31
N ASN A 49 8.32 3.55 -2.28
CA ASN A 49 9.20 4.13 -3.27
C ASN A 49 9.67 3.05 -4.25
N GLY A 50 8.91 2.90 -5.33
CA GLY A 50 9.17 1.97 -6.43
C GLY A 50 7.88 1.47 -7.06
N ASN A 51 7.96 0.31 -7.70
CA ASN A 51 6.84 -0.26 -8.45
C ASN A 51 6.35 -1.56 -7.78
N PRO A 52 5.51 -1.47 -6.72
CA PRO A 52 5.00 -2.66 -6.06
C PRO A 52 4.10 -3.46 -7.02
N THR A 53 4.22 -4.78 -6.96
CA THR A 53 3.36 -5.68 -7.73
C THR A 53 1.95 -5.70 -7.18
N SER A 54 1.79 -5.62 -5.86
CA SER A 54 0.48 -5.50 -5.22
C SER A 54 0.55 -4.71 -3.91
N VAL A 55 -0.54 -4.01 -3.61
CA VAL A 55 -0.73 -3.25 -2.36
C VAL A 55 -2.07 -3.65 -1.76
N GLU A 56 -2.06 -4.21 -0.55
CA GLU A 56 -3.25 -4.58 0.19
C GLU A 56 -3.31 -3.88 1.55
N THR A 57 -4.36 -3.11 1.81
CA THR A 57 -4.54 -2.46 3.12
C THR A 57 -5.97 -2.52 3.65
N ALA A 58 -6.10 -2.91 4.91
CA ALA A 58 -7.39 -2.86 5.60
C ALA A 58 -7.78 -1.42 5.98
N ALA A 59 -6.82 -0.60 6.42
CA ALA A 59 -7.05 0.77 6.88
C ALA A 59 -5.73 1.58 6.86
N GLY A 60 -5.84 2.90 6.99
CA GLY A 60 -4.68 3.81 7.00
C GLY A 60 -4.39 4.43 5.64
N ARG A 61 -3.27 5.17 5.56
CA ARG A 61 -2.85 5.88 4.33
C ARG A 61 -1.67 5.17 3.69
N VAL A 62 -1.81 4.85 2.40
CA VAL A 62 -0.72 4.31 1.57
C VAL A 62 -0.47 5.25 0.41
N GLN A 63 0.78 5.64 0.20
CA GLN A 63 1.22 6.43 -0.93
C GLN A 63 2.26 5.64 -1.72
N VAL A 64 2.06 5.47 -3.02
CA VAL A 64 3.00 4.84 -3.93
C VAL A 64 3.51 5.88 -4.90
N THR A 65 4.83 6.10 -4.93
CA THR A 65 5.43 7.11 -5.81
C THR A 65 5.65 6.61 -7.23
N GLY A 66 5.70 5.28 -7.43
CA GLY A 66 5.77 4.64 -8.74
C GLY A 66 4.45 4.00 -9.16
N ASN A 67 4.58 2.95 -9.98
CA ASN A 67 3.46 2.25 -10.60
C ASN A 67 3.06 1.02 -9.78
N VAL A 68 1.76 0.79 -9.63
CA VAL A 68 1.25 -0.38 -8.92
C VAL A 68 0.72 -1.40 -9.92
N GLY A 69 0.98 -2.68 -9.67
CA GLY A 69 0.30 -3.76 -10.37
C GLY A 69 -1.18 -3.81 -9.98
N SER A 70 -1.50 -4.21 -8.75
CA SER A 70 -2.88 -4.24 -8.25
C SER A 70 -3.03 -3.57 -6.88
N VAL A 71 -4.17 -2.92 -6.64
CA VAL A 71 -4.49 -2.27 -5.38
C VAL A 71 -5.73 -2.92 -4.78
N ARG A 72 -5.63 -3.31 -3.51
CA ARG A 72 -6.77 -3.76 -2.71
C ARG A 72 -6.85 -2.95 -1.43
N THR A 73 -7.98 -2.31 -1.19
CA THR A 73 -8.23 -1.64 0.10
C THR A 73 -9.61 -1.94 0.64
N MET A 74 -9.73 -2.08 1.97
CA MET A 74 -11.02 -2.20 2.63
C MET A 74 -11.52 -0.82 3.04
N SER A 75 -10.88 -0.18 4.02
CA SER A 75 -11.30 1.12 4.57
C SER A 75 -10.15 2.13 4.65
N GLY A 76 -9.19 2.03 3.74
CA GLY A 76 -8.01 2.90 3.68
C GLY A 76 -8.08 3.95 2.58
N HIS A 77 -7.11 4.86 2.60
CA HIS A 77 -6.87 5.79 1.50
C HIS A 77 -5.58 5.38 0.78
N VAL A 78 -5.67 5.11 -0.52
CA VAL A 78 -4.52 4.71 -1.35
C VAL A 78 -4.29 5.78 -2.41
N GLU A 79 -3.07 6.29 -2.47
CA GLU A 79 -2.63 7.24 -3.48
C GLU A 79 -1.49 6.60 -4.27
N SER A 80 -1.58 6.58 -5.59
CA SER A 80 -0.58 5.95 -6.44
C SER A 80 -0.37 6.73 -7.73
N GLY A 81 0.73 6.46 -8.43
CA GLY A 81 0.95 6.94 -9.79
C GLY A 81 0.06 6.21 -10.78
N ASP A 82 0.65 5.37 -11.63
CA ASP A 82 -0.10 4.57 -12.59
C ASP A 82 -0.44 3.20 -11.99
N ILE A 83 -1.68 2.74 -12.16
CA ILE A 83 -2.12 1.40 -11.82
C ILE A 83 -2.29 0.59 -13.10
N ASN A 84 -1.47 -0.43 -13.29
CA ASN A 84 -1.46 -1.25 -14.50
C ASN A 84 -2.41 -2.45 -14.46
N GLY A 85 -2.94 -2.79 -13.29
CA GLY A 85 -3.88 -3.89 -13.08
C GLY A 85 -5.08 -3.44 -12.26
N ASP A 86 -5.67 -4.37 -11.50
CA ASP A 86 -7.01 -4.14 -10.94
C ASP A 86 -6.98 -3.37 -9.62
N VAL A 87 -8.01 -2.53 -9.43
CA VAL A 87 -8.27 -1.79 -8.19
C VAL A 87 -9.53 -2.34 -7.55
N THR A 88 -9.41 -2.88 -6.35
CA THR A 88 -10.54 -3.32 -5.53
C THR A 88 -10.60 -2.49 -4.25
N THR A 89 -11.66 -1.70 -4.07
CA THR A 89 -11.94 -0.99 -2.81
C THR A 89 -13.30 -1.38 -2.25
N MET A 90 -13.44 -1.51 -0.93
CA MET A 90 -14.72 -1.82 -0.30
C MET A 90 -15.40 -0.59 0.32
N SER A 91 -14.65 0.25 1.03
CA SER A 91 -15.11 1.39 1.81
C SER A 91 -13.99 2.44 1.99
N GLY A 92 -13.30 2.78 0.90
CA GLY A 92 -12.13 3.66 0.93
C GLY A 92 -11.86 4.37 -0.40
N ASP A 93 -11.05 5.42 -0.35
CA ASP A 93 -10.72 6.23 -1.52
C ASP A 93 -9.41 5.78 -2.17
N VAL A 94 -9.41 5.62 -3.49
CA VAL A 94 -8.20 5.33 -4.28
C VAL A 94 -7.98 6.46 -5.28
N SER A 95 -6.83 7.12 -5.19
CA SER A 95 -6.42 8.15 -6.15
C SER A 95 -5.26 7.63 -7.00
N CYS A 96 -5.41 7.69 -8.32
CA CYS A 96 -4.40 7.28 -9.29
C CYS A 96 -4.34 8.23 -10.47
N LYS A 97 -3.21 8.30 -11.17
CA LYS A 97 -3.07 9.13 -12.37
C LYS A 97 -3.66 8.47 -13.60
N VAL A 98 -3.36 7.18 -13.77
CA VAL A 98 -3.82 6.35 -14.89
C VAL A 98 -4.18 4.99 -14.35
N HIS A 99 -5.35 4.49 -14.72
CA HIS A 99 -5.78 3.12 -14.44
C HIS A 99 -6.00 2.38 -15.76
N LYS A 100 -5.35 1.21 -15.92
CA LYS A 100 -5.47 0.36 -17.12
C LYS A 100 -6.23 -0.94 -16.92
N GLY A 101 -6.43 -1.39 -15.68
CA GLY A 101 -7.15 -2.65 -15.38
C GLY A 101 -8.62 -2.42 -15.03
N ASP A 102 -9.20 -3.39 -14.33
CA ASP A 102 -10.57 -3.29 -13.87
C ASP A 102 -10.69 -2.56 -12.53
N THR A 103 -11.82 -1.87 -12.35
CA THR A 103 -12.13 -1.15 -11.13
C THR A 103 -13.34 -1.76 -10.44
N LYS A 104 -13.18 -2.16 -9.17
CA LYS A 104 -14.24 -2.66 -8.33
C LYS A 104 -14.32 -1.86 -7.04
N THR A 105 -15.30 -0.99 -6.92
CA THR A 105 -15.64 -0.29 -5.68
C THR A 105 -17.01 -0.73 -5.18
N VAL A 106 -17.13 -1.00 -3.87
CA VAL A 106 -18.43 -1.19 -3.23
C VAL A 106 -18.92 0.13 -2.64
N SER A 107 -18.04 0.82 -1.92
CA SER A 107 -18.28 2.12 -1.29
C SER A 107 -16.95 2.87 -1.26
N GLY A 108 -16.96 4.16 -1.59
CA GLY A 108 -15.75 4.98 -1.72
C GLY A 108 -15.47 5.41 -3.16
N ASN A 109 -14.61 6.42 -3.30
CA ASN A 109 -14.36 7.07 -4.58
C ASN A 109 -13.05 6.59 -5.19
N ILE A 110 -13.04 6.52 -6.52
CA ILE A 110 -11.83 6.30 -7.29
C ILE A 110 -11.64 7.51 -8.18
N ARG A 111 -10.50 8.19 -8.04
CA ARG A 111 -10.16 9.41 -8.76
C ARG A 111 -8.89 9.24 -9.56
#